data_AF-A0A242KAU4-F1
#
_entry.id   AF-A0A242KAU4-F1
#
_cell.length_a   1.000
_cell.length_b   1.000
_cell.length_c   1.000
_cell.angle_alpha   90.00
_cell.angle_beta   90.00
_cell.angle_gamma   90.00
#
_symmetry.space_group_name_H-M   'P 1'
#
loop_
_entity.id
_entity.type
_entity.pdbx_description
1 polymer ?
#
loop_
_entity_poly.entity_id
_entity_poly.type
_entity_poly.pdbx_seq_one_letter_code
_entity_poly.pdbx_strand_id
1 'polypeptide(L)'
;MKKIAAIVGGIILLVMLFTAPWVALTLIGLIGGVISLRKFFYYRGQRQPDKAKTSAIVLGVSVAAFAIGGYLMPSTTPEKETASESKQRTTQTTKKEVQESSKQEEITLGLSETVETDGAGTITIKGTTEPHTTVYLASESSDKGVEADSDGNFELNYALTTDTEKTIEVIAERDGQKITKQITAKPSTAFIAAKKAEADKKAEELRIAQEAEQKQAEIERLTKEAEAVVAQAEANQTRENVVAASTAIAAIPEGNQGLSTRVSAVDTAIHAREEQAAQQAAAAAEAEQAAQQAQNDVTQMVLVTPTGSKYHNRKCGNGTYTEDTLDAATSRGLTPCSKCF
;
A
#
# COMPACT_ATOMS: atom_id res chain seq x y z
N MET A 1 24.62 34.49 2.36
CA MET A 1 23.84 34.13 1.15
C MET A 1 22.69 33.19 1.53
N LYS A 2 21.65 33.70 2.21
CA LYS A 2 20.49 32.93 2.69
C LYS A 2 19.23 33.81 2.67
N LYS A 3 18.87 34.41 1.52
CA LYS A 3 17.62 35.18 1.36
C LYS A 3 17.18 35.27 -0.11
N ILE A 4 16.97 34.15 -0.82
CA ILE A 4 16.31 34.15 -2.15
C ILE A 4 15.33 32.96 -2.36
N ALA A 5 15.43 31.85 -1.63
CA ALA A 5 14.62 30.66 -1.91
C ALA A 5 13.13 30.69 -1.45
N ALA A 6 12.66 31.76 -0.80
CA ALA A 6 11.30 31.79 -0.21
C ALA A 6 10.19 32.40 -1.08
N ILE A 7 10.51 32.89 -2.29
CA ILE A 7 9.54 33.65 -3.11
C ILE A 7 8.98 32.83 -4.29
N VAL A 8 9.61 31.72 -4.65
CA VAL A 8 9.14 30.87 -5.79
C VAL A 8 8.15 29.78 -5.34
N GLY A 9 8.13 29.42 -4.05
CA GLY A 9 7.21 28.40 -3.50
C GLY A 9 5.78 28.90 -3.21
N GLY A 10 5.54 30.22 -3.22
CA GLY A 10 4.25 30.80 -2.82
C GLY A 10 3.24 30.99 -3.95
N ILE A 11 3.67 30.92 -5.23
CA ILE A 11 2.80 31.23 -6.38
C ILE A 11 2.24 29.95 -7.04
N ILE A 12 2.83 28.79 -6.78
CA ILE A 12 2.31 27.50 -7.29
C ILE A 12 1.19 26.95 -6.39
N LEU A 13 1.07 27.41 -5.14
CA LEU A 13 0.02 26.95 -4.22
C LEU A 13 -1.32 27.71 -4.37
N LEU A 14 -1.37 28.82 -5.13
CA LEU A 14 -2.56 29.66 -5.22
C LEU A 14 -3.39 29.47 -6.49
N VAL A 15 -2.94 28.64 -7.44
CA VAL A 15 -3.64 28.39 -8.72
C VAL A 15 -4.48 27.09 -8.71
N MET A 16 -4.38 26.25 -7.68
CA MET A 16 -5.15 24.99 -7.59
C MET A 16 -6.47 25.07 -6.80
N LEU A 17 -6.92 26.26 -6.39
CA LEU A 17 -8.18 26.41 -5.65
C LEU A 17 -9.39 26.82 -6.49
N PHE A 18 -9.29 26.86 -7.82
CA PHE A 18 -10.39 27.34 -8.67
C PHE A 18 -10.71 26.44 -9.88
N THR A 19 -10.74 25.12 -9.71
CA THR A 19 -11.35 24.24 -10.71
C THR A 19 -12.34 23.24 -10.09
N ALA A 20 -13.62 23.57 -10.27
CA ALA A 20 -14.78 22.69 -10.34
C ALA A 20 -15.26 21.99 -9.04
N PRO A 21 -16.23 22.57 -8.30
CA PRO A 21 -16.94 21.89 -7.20
C PRO A 21 -17.76 20.65 -7.63
N TRP A 22 -17.83 20.31 -8.92
CA TRP A 22 -18.50 19.10 -9.41
C TRP A 22 -17.66 17.82 -9.26
N VAL A 23 -16.33 17.90 -9.16
CA VAL A 23 -15.46 16.72 -9.05
C VAL A 23 -15.47 16.13 -7.62
N ALA A 24 -15.76 16.95 -6.60
CA ALA A 24 -15.84 16.52 -5.21
C ALA A 24 -17.10 15.64 -4.93
N LEU A 25 -18.20 15.86 -5.65
CA LEU A 25 -19.44 15.09 -5.49
C LEU A 25 -19.37 13.70 -6.15
N THR A 26 -18.58 13.52 -7.22
CA THR A 26 -18.39 12.22 -7.86
C THR A 26 -17.43 11.30 -7.10
N LEU A 27 -16.46 11.87 -6.37
CA LEU A 27 -15.50 11.10 -5.56
C LEU A 27 -16.12 10.50 -4.29
N ILE A 28 -17.05 11.20 -3.64
CA ILE A 28 -17.74 10.69 -2.44
C ILE A 28 -18.69 9.52 -2.81
N GLY A 29 -19.33 9.57 -3.98
CA GLY A 29 -20.17 8.48 -4.49
C GLY A 29 -19.40 7.20 -4.80
N LEU A 30 -18.19 7.31 -5.38
CA LEU A 30 -17.35 6.15 -5.70
C LEU A 30 -16.78 5.47 -4.46
N ILE A 31 -16.37 6.22 -3.43
CA ILE A 31 -15.85 5.65 -2.18
C ILE A 31 -16.98 4.95 -1.40
N GLY A 32 -18.18 5.53 -1.37
CA GLY A 32 -19.36 4.91 -0.73
C GLY A 32 -19.84 3.63 -1.42
N GLY A 33 -19.76 3.58 -2.76
CA GLY A 33 -20.11 2.40 -3.56
C GLY A 33 -19.16 1.22 -3.32
N VAL A 34 -17.85 1.47 -3.30
CA VAL A 34 -16.83 0.42 -3.10
C VAL A 34 -16.91 -0.20 -1.70
N ILE A 35 -17.17 0.60 -0.66
CA ILE A 35 -17.34 0.11 0.71
C ILE A 35 -18.62 -0.75 0.84
N SER A 36 -19.69 -0.37 0.15
CA SER A 36 -20.96 -1.11 0.15
C SER A 36 -20.85 -2.45 -0.59
N LEU A 37 -20.16 -2.47 -1.75
CA LEU A 37 -19.87 -3.69 -2.50
C LEU A 37 -18.99 -4.67 -1.70
N ARG A 38 -17.93 -4.17 -1.05
CA ARG A 38 -17.05 -5.02 -0.22
C ARG A 38 -17.81 -5.64 0.96
N LYS A 39 -18.68 -4.89 1.63
CA LYS A 39 -19.53 -5.45 2.70
C LYS A 39 -20.55 -6.46 2.16
N PHE A 40 -21.17 -6.19 1.01
CA PHE A 40 -22.12 -7.11 0.39
C PHE A 40 -21.49 -8.46 0.04
N PHE A 41 -20.31 -8.47 -0.57
CA PHE A 41 -19.59 -9.70 -0.88
C PHE A 41 -19.06 -10.41 0.38
N TYR A 42 -18.60 -9.66 1.38
CA TYR A 42 -18.19 -10.22 2.67
C TYR A 42 -19.34 -10.93 3.40
N TYR A 43 -20.53 -10.33 3.45
CA TYR A 43 -21.70 -10.94 4.10
C TYR A 43 -22.31 -12.10 3.29
N ARG A 44 -22.23 -12.06 1.95
CA ARG A 44 -22.67 -13.15 1.07
C ARG A 44 -21.81 -14.41 1.23
N GLY A 45 -20.52 -14.26 1.56
CA GLY A 45 -19.59 -15.37 1.82
C GLY A 45 -19.85 -16.13 3.13
N GLN A 46 -20.48 -15.50 4.14
CA GLN A 46 -20.66 -16.10 5.47
C GLN A 46 -22.05 -16.72 5.74
N ARG A 47 -22.89 -16.96 4.72
CA ARG A 47 -24.22 -17.61 4.86
C ARG A 47 -25.08 -17.02 6.01
N GLN A 48 -25.07 -15.69 6.21
CA GLN A 48 -25.95 -15.01 7.16
C GLN A 48 -27.12 -14.32 6.42
N PRO A 49 -28.30 -14.97 6.31
CA PRO A 49 -29.38 -14.52 5.42
C PRO A 49 -30.09 -13.24 5.87
N ASP A 50 -30.09 -12.93 7.17
CA ASP A 50 -30.84 -11.78 7.70
C ASP A 50 -30.11 -10.43 7.50
N LYS A 51 -28.77 -10.43 7.49
CA LYS A 51 -27.97 -9.21 7.27
C LYS A 51 -27.76 -8.87 5.79
N ALA A 52 -27.92 -9.85 4.90
CA ALA A 52 -27.88 -9.65 3.46
C ALA A 52 -29.10 -8.86 2.95
N LYS A 53 -30.30 -9.13 3.50
CA LYS A 53 -31.56 -8.45 3.13
C LYS A 53 -31.54 -6.96 3.45
N THR A 54 -30.99 -6.57 4.59
CA THR A 54 -30.85 -5.15 4.98
C THR A 54 -29.81 -4.41 4.11
N SER A 55 -28.75 -5.08 3.66
CA SER A 55 -27.75 -4.49 2.75
C SER A 55 -28.23 -4.33 1.30
N ALA A 56 -29.12 -5.21 0.82
CA ALA A 56 -29.71 -5.12 -0.52
C ALA A 56 -30.69 -3.94 -0.65
N ILE A 57 -31.40 -3.59 0.42
CA ILE A 57 -32.31 -2.43 0.44
C ILE A 57 -31.52 -1.11 0.33
N VAL A 58 -30.33 -1.01 0.95
CA VAL A 58 -29.47 0.18 0.87
C VAL A 58 -28.87 0.36 -0.54
N LEU A 59 -28.57 -0.74 -1.25
CA LEU A 59 -28.13 -0.70 -2.65
C LEU A 59 -29.26 -0.31 -3.63
N GLY A 60 -30.51 -0.67 -3.35
CA GLY A 60 -31.67 -0.29 -4.18
C GLY A 60 -31.99 1.21 -4.14
N VAL A 61 -31.74 1.87 -3.01
CA VAL A 61 -32.03 3.31 -2.84
C VAL A 61 -30.99 4.21 -3.54
N SER A 62 -29.78 3.72 -3.81
CA SER A 62 -28.73 4.51 -4.50
C SER A 62 -28.85 4.51 -6.03
N VAL A 63 -29.55 3.54 -6.65
CA VAL A 63 -29.76 3.51 -8.11
C VAL A 63 -31.00 4.33 -8.52
N ALA A 64 -31.95 4.56 -7.61
CA ALA A 64 -33.14 5.37 -7.88
C ALA A 64 -32.90 6.90 -7.89
N ALA A 65 -31.73 7.38 -7.45
CA ALA A 65 -31.39 8.81 -7.42
C ALA A 65 -30.73 9.35 -8.71
N PHE A 66 -30.44 8.50 -9.70
CA PHE A 66 -29.90 8.92 -11.01
C PHE A 66 -30.92 8.87 -12.17
N ALA A 67 -32.18 8.50 -11.91
CA ALA A 67 -33.23 8.37 -12.93
C ALA A 67 -34.28 9.50 -12.92
N ILE A 68 -34.00 10.65 -12.29
CA ILE A 68 -34.90 11.82 -12.25
C ILE A 68 -34.13 13.05 -12.74
N GLY A 69 -33.94 13.18 -14.05
CA GLY A 69 -33.29 14.34 -14.65
C GLY A 69 -33.52 14.54 -16.15
N GLY A 70 -34.33 13.70 -16.81
CA GLY A 70 -34.49 13.78 -18.26
C GLY A 70 -35.79 13.15 -18.75
N TYR A 71 -36.93 13.50 -18.16
CA TYR A 71 -38.22 13.23 -18.79
C TYR A 71 -39.29 14.21 -18.30
N LEU A 72 -39.39 15.35 -18.97
CA LEU A 72 -40.62 16.13 -19.07
C LEU A 72 -40.88 16.41 -20.55
N MET A 73 -41.75 15.56 -21.09
CA MET A 73 -42.70 15.75 -22.20
C MET A 73 -43.28 17.19 -22.27
N PRO A 74 -43.89 17.64 -23.40
CA PRO A 74 -45.13 17.04 -23.86
C PRO A 74 -45.34 16.89 -25.37
N SER A 75 -46.12 15.84 -25.63
CA SER A 75 -46.89 15.49 -26.82
C SER A 75 -48.00 16.49 -27.16
N THR A 76 -48.29 16.63 -28.45
CA THR A 76 -49.64 16.99 -28.95
C THR A 76 -49.97 16.17 -30.20
N THR A 77 -50.94 15.28 -30.08
CA THR A 77 -51.85 14.74 -31.13
C THR A 77 -53.14 15.59 -31.14
N PRO A 78 -54.21 15.37 -31.97
CA PRO A 78 -54.45 14.67 -33.26
C PRO A 78 -55.33 15.51 -34.26
N GLU A 79 -55.95 14.85 -35.27
CA GLU A 79 -57.11 15.24 -36.15
C GLU A 79 -56.84 16.05 -37.44
N LYS A 80 -57.58 15.94 -38.56
CA LYS A 80 -58.52 15.00 -39.23
C LYS A 80 -58.96 15.69 -40.56
N GLU A 81 -59.49 14.91 -41.53
CA GLU A 81 -60.43 15.29 -42.63
C GLU A 81 -59.86 16.01 -43.91
N THR A 82 -59.81 15.33 -45.08
CA THR A 82 -60.78 15.27 -46.23
C THR A 82 -60.98 16.61 -46.96
N ALA A 83 -61.13 16.78 -48.27
CA ALA A 83 -61.44 15.98 -49.47
C ALA A 83 -60.87 16.75 -50.71
N SER A 84 -60.72 16.18 -51.91
CA SER A 84 -61.71 16.15 -53.01
C SER A 84 -60.89 15.82 -54.29
N GLU A 85 -61.14 14.67 -54.93
CA GLU A 85 -61.86 14.54 -56.22
C GLU A 85 -60.89 14.76 -57.42
N SER A 86 -60.87 14.05 -58.54
CA SER A 86 -61.85 13.21 -59.22
C SER A 86 -61.15 12.37 -60.31
N LYS A 87 -61.79 11.25 -60.64
CA LYS A 87 -61.93 10.68 -61.99
C LYS A 87 -61.00 9.54 -62.45
N GLN A 88 -61.56 8.37 -62.20
CA GLN A 88 -61.43 7.06 -62.84
C GLN A 88 -61.59 7.10 -64.38
N ARG A 89 -60.75 6.36 -65.12
CA ARG A 89 -61.19 5.56 -66.29
C ARG A 89 -60.22 4.43 -66.64
N THR A 90 -60.77 3.22 -66.62
CA THR A 90 -60.25 1.92 -67.07
C THR A 90 -59.85 1.89 -68.55
N THR A 91 -58.93 0.98 -68.90
CA THR A 91 -58.93 -0.03 -70.01
C THR A 91 -57.51 -0.14 -70.59
N GLN A 92 -56.71 -1.14 -70.19
CA GLN A 92 -56.51 -2.44 -70.85
C GLN A 92 -55.95 -2.36 -72.29
N THR A 93 -54.79 -3.01 -72.45
CA THR A 93 -54.38 -3.88 -73.60
C THR A 93 -53.30 -3.35 -74.56
N THR A 94 -52.20 -4.12 -74.63
CA THR A 94 -51.34 -4.43 -75.80
C THR A 94 -50.03 -3.65 -76.02
N LYS A 95 -48.90 -4.34 -75.70
CA LYS A 95 -47.73 -4.65 -76.59
C LYS A 95 -47.01 -3.43 -77.21
N LYS A 96 -45.70 -3.21 -77.01
CA LYS A 96 -44.55 -4.04 -77.45
C LYS A 96 -43.24 -3.33 -77.04
N GLU A 97 -42.17 -4.12 -76.79
CA GLU A 97 -40.72 -3.81 -76.94
C GLU A 97 -40.14 -2.49 -76.40
N VAL A 98 -39.19 -2.60 -75.46
CA VAL A 98 -37.71 -2.42 -75.61
C VAL A 98 -37.13 -2.83 -74.24
N GLN A 99 -36.63 -4.06 -74.04
CA GLN A 99 -35.23 -4.46 -74.19
C GLN A 99 -34.21 -3.44 -73.65
N GLU A 100 -33.93 -3.49 -72.34
CA GLU A 100 -32.66 -3.00 -71.80
C GLU A 100 -32.10 -4.03 -70.82
N SER A 101 -30.87 -4.41 -71.13
CA SER A 101 -30.09 -5.48 -70.54
C SER A 101 -29.29 -4.91 -69.37
N SER A 102 -29.72 -5.14 -68.12
CA SER A 102 -28.83 -5.03 -66.96
C SER A 102 -28.42 -6.42 -66.52
N LYS A 103 -27.29 -6.88 -67.05
CA LYS A 103 -26.59 -8.03 -66.51
C LYS A 103 -26.02 -7.57 -65.17
N GLN A 104 -26.72 -7.89 -64.09
CA GLN A 104 -26.28 -7.64 -62.73
C GLN A 104 -25.05 -8.53 -62.51
N GLU A 105 -23.86 -7.95 -62.63
CA GLU A 105 -22.61 -8.65 -62.32
C GLU A 105 -22.58 -8.88 -60.81
N GLU A 106 -22.51 -10.16 -60.43
CA GLU A 106 -22.47 -10.59 -59.05
C GLU A 106 -21.09 -10.25 -58.49
N ILE A 107 -21.03 -9.48 -57.39
CA ILE A 107 -19.78 -9.10 -56.73
C ILE A 107 -18.94 -10.35 -56.50
N THR A 108 -17.62 -10.25 -56.66
CA THR A 108 -16.70 -11.36 -56.36
C THR A 108 -15.71 -10.94 -55.28
N LEU A 109 -15.30 -11.88 -54.43
CA LEU A 109 -14.28 -11.67 -53.41
C LEU A 109 -13.31 -12.86 -53.40
N GLY A 110 -12.09 -12.67 -53.85
CA GLY A 110 -11.00 -13.65 -53.85
C GLY A 110 -10.06 -13.41 -52.67
N LEU A 111 -9.89 -14.40 -51.80
CA LEU A 111 -9.04 -14.34 -50.61
C LEU A 111 -8.34 -15.68 -50.39
N SER A 112 -7.14 -15.63 -49.79
CA SER A 112 -6.47 -16.80 -49.25
C SER A 112 -7.16 -17.29 -47.98
N GLU A 113 -7.40 -18.59 -47.86
CA GLU A 113 -8.10 -19.19 -46.71
C GLU A 113 -7.34 -19.04 -45.38
N THR A 114 -6.00 -19.02 -45.43
CA THR A 114 -5.13 -18.89 -44.27
C THR A 114 -4.01 -17.90 -44.53
N VAL A 115 -3.73 -17.03 -43.55
CA VAL A 115 -2.62 -16.07 -43.59
C VAL A 115 -1.87 -16.09 -42.27
N GLU A 116 -0.54 -16.04 -42.32
CA GLU A 116 0.31 -15.97 -41.14
C GLU A 116 0.69 -14.52 -40.81
N THR A 117 0.86 -14.22 -39.52
CA THR A 117 1.39 -12.91 -39.10
C THR A 117 2.85 -12.76 -39.50
N ASP A 118 3.34 -11.54 -39.58
CA ASP A 118 4.77 -11.26 -39.49
C ASP A 118 5.29 -11.46 -38.05
N GLY A 119 6.55 -11.09 -37.78
CA GLY A 119 7.14 -11.16 -36.44
C GLY A 119 6.58 -10.12 -35.45
N ALA A 120 5.89 -9.08 -35.94
CA ALA A 120 5.24 -8.05 -35.13
C ALA A 120 3.78 -8.41 -34.79
N GLY A 121 3.23 -9.45 -35.42
CA GLY A 121 1.83 -9.85 -35.25
C GLY A 121 0.88 -9.21 -36.26
N THR A 122 1.41 -8.56 -37.30
CA THR A 122 0.60 -7.95 -38.36
C THR A 122 0.40 -8.93 -39.49
N ILE A 123 -0.83 -8.99 -40.01
CA ILE A 123 -1.25 -9.80 -41.13
C ILE A 123 -1.58 -8.84 -42.27
N THR A 124 -1.01 -9.09 -43.44
CA THR A 124 -1.36 -8.38 -44.66
C THR A 124 -2.26 -9.28 -45.50
N ILE A 125 -3.55 -8.94 -45.52
CA ILE A 125 -4.60 -9.64 -46.26
C ILE A 125 -4.65 -9.05 -47.66
N LYS A 126 -4.20 -9.82 -48.65
CA LYS A 126 -4.28 -9.45 -50.06
C LYS A 126 -5.38 -10.25 -50.75
N GLY A 127 -6.11 -9.60 -51.65
CA GLY A 127 -7.17 -10.25 -52.39
C GLY A 127 -7.58 -9.47 -53.63
N THR A 128 -8.54 -10.03 -54.34
CA THR A 128 -9.13 -9.45 -55.54
C THR A 128 -10.64 -9.36 -55.39
N THR A 129 -11.23 -8.29 -55.89
CA THR A 129 -12.67 -8.08 -55.98
C THR A 129 -12.95 -7.32 -57.28
N GLU A 130 -14.13 -6.76 -57.44
CA GLU A 130 -14.39 -5.89 -58.57
C GLU A 130 -13.74 -4.50 -58.35
N PRO A 131 -13.24 -3.83 -59.40
CA PRO A 131 -12.59 -2.51 -59.26
C PRO A 131 -13.48 -1.52 -58.53
N HIS A 132 -12.97 -0.61 -57.68
CA HIS A 132 -13.79 0.36 -56.91
C HIS A 132 -14.79 -0.26 -55.90
N THR A 133 -14.55 -1.49 -55.44
CA THR A 133 -15.32 -2.11 -54.35
C THR A 133 -14.66 -1.81 -53.00
N THR A 134 -15.44 -1.43 -51.99
CA THR A 134 -14.92 -1.19 -50.64
C THR A 134 -14.77 -2.50 -49.89
N VAL A 135 -13.57 -2.80 -49.41
CA VAL A 135 -13.27 -4.00 -48.62
C VAL A 135 -12.87 -3.61 -47.21
N TYR A 136 -13.51 -4.21 -46.20
CA TYR A 136 -13.25 -3.92 -44.79
C TYR A 136 -13.37 -5.17 -43.92
N LEU A 137 -12.80 -5.13 -42.73
CA LEU A 137 -12.92 -6.22 -41.76
C LEU A 137 -14.24 -6.08 -41.00
N ALA A 138 -14.96 -7.17 -40.74
CA ALA A 138 -16.22 -7.12 -40.00
C ALA A 138 -16.07 -6.58 -38.56
N SER A 139 -14.86 -6.64 -38.00
CA SER A 139 -14.52 -6.02 -36.71
C SER A 139 -14.36 -4.49 -36.77
N GLU A 140 -14.40 -3.89 -37.96
CA GLU A 140 -14.16 -2.49 -38.22
C GLU A 140 -15.31 -1.88 -39.07
N SER A 141 -15.46 -0.55 -39.04
CA SER A 141 -16.44 0.14 -39.88
C SER A 141 -16.03 0.11 -41.35
N SER A 142 -17.00 0.19 -42.28
CA SER A 142 -16.72 0.35 -43.71
C SER A 142 -15.89 1.60 -44.01
N ASP A 143 -15.97 2.63 -43.15
CA ASP A 143 -15.14 3.85 -43.24
C ASP A 143 -13.65 3.61 -42.97
N LYS A 144 -13.30 2.44 -42.43
CA LYS A 144 -11.92 1.95 -42.23
C LYS A 144 -11.50 0.96 -43.30
N GLY A 145 -12.38 0.67 -44.26
CA GLY A 145 -12.09 -0.16 -45.41
C GLY A 145 -11.10 0.48 -46.37
N VAL A 146 -10.66 -0.32 -47.32
CA VAL A 146 -9.86 0.10 -48.47
C VAL A 146 -10.70 -0.09 -49.72
N GLU A 147 -10.60 0.85 -50.65
CA GLU A 147 -11.21 0.71 -51.97
C GLU A 147 -10.27 -0.08 -52.87
N ALA A 148 -10.79 -1.09 -53.57
CA ALA A 148 -10.02 -1.88 -54.52
C ALA A 148 -9.59 -1.02 -55.73
N ASP A 149 -8.38 -1.27 -56.23
CA ASP A 149 -7.81 -0.52 -57.36
C ASP A 149 -8.54 -0.79 -58.69
N SER A 150 -8.07 -0.19 -59.78
CA SER A 150 -8.65 -0.36 -61.12
C SER A 150 -8.61 -1.81 -61.64
N ASP A 151 -7.73 -2.63 -61.09
CA ASP A 151 -7.58 -4.06 -61.41
C ASP A 151 -8.33 -4.95 -60.41
N GLY A 152 -8.98 -4.35 -59.41
CA GLY A 152 -9.73 -5.03 -58.36
C GLY A 152 -8.87 -5.56 -57.21
N ASN A 153 -7.57 -5.20 -57.13
CA ASN A 153 -6.72 -5.64 -56.02
C ASN A 153 -6.93 -4.77 -54.78
N PHE A 154 -6.81 -5.38 -53.62
CA PHE A 154 -6.81 -4.67 -52.34
C PHE A 154 -5.81 -5.27 -51.36
N GLU A 155 -5.42 -4.46 -50.38
CA GLU A 155 -4.54 -4.85 -49.28
C GLU A 155 -5.07 -4.29 -47.96
N LEU A 156 -5.38 -5.17 -47.02
CA LEU A 156 -5.84 -4.84 -45.67
C LEU A 156 -4.82 -5.32 -44.65
N ASN A 157 -4.57 -4.51 -43.61
CA ASN A 157 -3.69 -4.90 -42.52
C ASN A 157 -4.51 -5.21 -41.26
N TYR A 158 -4.21 -6.33 -40.62
CA TYR A 158 -4.83 -6.75 -39.37
C TYR A 158 -3.77 -7.06 -38.32
N ALA A 159 -3.86 -6.46 -37.14
CA ALA A 159 -2.98 -6.79 -36.02
C ALA A 159 -3.58 -7.90 -35.16
N LEU A 160 -2.97 -9.08 -35.17
CA LEU A 160 -3.32 -10.16 -34.27
C LEU A 160 -2.77 -9.86 -32.87
N THR A 161 -3.64 -9.84 -31.87
CA THR A 161 -3.25 -9.49 -30.49
C THR A 161 -2.91 -10.71 -29.63
N THR A 162 -3.33 -11.89 -30.05
CA THR A 162 -3.22 -13.17 -29.34
C THR A 162 -2.24 -14.11 -30.04
N ASP A 163 -1.59 -14.98 -29.27
CA ASP A 163 -0.74 -16.07 -29.75
C ASP A 163 -1.52 -17.31 -30.22
N THR A 164 -2.83 -17.15 -30.42
CA THR A 164 -3.75 -18.18 -30.94
C THR A 164 -4.31 -17.79 -32.29
N GLU A 165 -4.66 -18.80 -33.09
CA GLU A 165 -5.36 -18.59 -34.36
C GLU A 165 -6.69 -17.85 -34.15
N LYS A 166 -7.09 -17.05 -35.14
CA LYS A 166 -8.34 -16.31 -35.11
C LYS A 166 -9.00 -16.29 -36.48
N THR A 167 -10.31 -16.41 -36.51
CA THR A 167 -11.09 -16.21 -37.75
C THR A 167 -11.35 -14.72 -37.94
N ILE A 168 -10.99 -14.20 -39.11
CA ILE A 168 -11.26 -12.83 -39.53
C ILE A 168 -12.32 -12.89 -40.63
N GLU A 169 -13.34 -12.06 -40.51
CA GLU A 169 -14.36 -11.87 -41.55
C GLU A 169 -14.01 -10.63 -42.37
N VAL A 170 -13.89 -10.81 -43.67
CA VAL A 170 -13.61 -9.77 -44.65
C VAL A 170 -14.87 -9.55 -45.48
N ILE A 171 -15.32 -8.30 -45.55
CA ILE A 171 -16.54 -7.90 -46.24
C ILE A 171 -16.15 -7.04 -47.44
N ALA A 172 -16.65 -7.40 -48.62
CA ALA A 172 -16.64 -6.56 -49.81
C ALA A 172 -18.03 -5.97 -50.02
N GLU A 173 -18.14 -4.66 -50.18
CA GLU A 173 -19.39 -3.93 -50.35
C GLU A 173 -19.34 -2.99 -51.56
N ARG A 174 -20.37 -3.07 -52.40
CA ARG A 174 -20.58 -2.21 -53.56
C ARG A 174 -22.06 -2.04 -53.85
N ASP A 175 -22.51 -0.81 -54.09
CA ASP A 175 -23.90 -0.49 -54.46
C ASP A 175 -24.97 -1.14 -53.56
N GLY A 176 -24.66 -1.28 -52.26
CA GLY A 176 -25.53 -1.90 -51.26
C GLY A 176 -25.54 -3.43 -51.23
N GLN A 177 -24.82 -4.10 -52.14
CA GLN A 177 -24.58 -5.55 -52.10
C GLN A 177 -23.31 -5.84 -51.30
N LYS A 178 -23.34 -6.92 -50.49
CA LYS A 178 -22.23 -7.33 -49.62
C LYS A 178 -21.91 -8.80 -49.79
N ILE A 179 -20.62 -9.13 -49.79
CA ILE A 179 -20.12 -10.50 -49.71
C ILE A 179 -19.14 -10.60 -48.56
N THR A 180 -19.31 -11.61 -47.71
CA THR A 180 -18.44 -11.88 -46.57
C THR A 180 -17.68 -13.17 -46.80
N LYS A 181 -16.37 -13.16 -46.56
CA LYS A 181 -15.52 -14.36 -46.52
C LYS A 181 -14.74 -14.42 -45.22
N GLN A 182 -14.54 -15.64 -44.73
CA GLN A 182 -13.74 -15.91 -43.54
C GLN A 182 -12.33 -16.34 -43.94
N ILE A 183 -11.33 -15.83 -43.22
CA ILE A 183 -9.94 -16.27 -43.32
C ILE A 183 -9.42 -16.63 -41.93
N THR A 184 -8.50 -17.58 -41.85
CA THR A 184 -7.82 -17.95 -40.61
C THR A 184 -6.49 -17.21 -40.50
N ALA A 185 -6.38 -16.36 -39.48
CA ALA A 185 -5.16 -15.69 -39.08
C ALA A 185 -4.35 -16.58 -38.13
N LYS A 186 -3.16 -16.99 -38.54
CA LYS A 186 -2.26 -17.79 -37.72
C LYS A 186 -1.10 -16.96 -37.20
N PRO A 187 -0.81 -16.98 -35.89
CA PRO A 187 0.37 -16.32 -35.35
C PRO A 187 1.64 -17.00 -35.86
N SER A 188 2.62 -16.22 -36.31
CA SER A 188 3.92 -16.76 -36.67
C SER A 188 4.70 -17.24 -35.46
N THR A 189 5.64 -18.15 -35.71
CA THR A 189 6.57 -18.63 -34.68
C THR A 189 7.36 -17.48 -34.04
N ALA A 190 7.74 -16.47 -34.83
CA ALA A 190 8.44 -15.27 -34.35
C ALA A 190 7.57 -14.42 -33.43
N PHE A 191 6.29 -14.23 -33.77
CA PHE A 191 5.34 -13.49 -32.94
C PHE A 191 5.03 -14.19 -31.62
N ILE A 192 4.83 -15.52 -31.65
CA ILE A 192 4.62 -16.33 -30.43
C ILE A 192 5.85 -16.24 -29.53
N ALA A 193 7.06 -16.38 -30.10
CA ALA A 193 8.30 -16.26 -29.34
C ALA A 193 8.47 -14.87 -28.71
N ALA A 194 8.12 -13.80 -29.42
CA ALA A 194 8.15 -12.44 -28.91
C ALA A 194 7.16 -12.24 -27.74
N LYS A 195 5.92 -12.71 -27.89
CA LYS A 195 4.90 -12.66 -26.83
C LYS A 195 5.32 -13.43 -25.58
N LYS A 196 5.87 -14.63 -25.76
CA LYS A 196 6.41 -15.42 -24.66
C LYS A 196 7.58 -14.72 -23.97
N ALA A 197 8.53 -14.19 -24.73
CA ALA A 197 9.67 -13.46 -24.17
C ALA A 197 9.24 -12.23 -23.36
N GLU A 198 8.19 -11.52 -23.80
CA GLU A 198 7.65 -10.39 -23.05
C GLU A 198 6.90 -10.83 -21.79
N ALA A 199 6.14 -11.92 -21.86
CA ALA A 199 5.51 -12.53 -20.69
C ALA A 199 6.54 -12.98 -19.65
N ASP A 200 7.63 -13.64 -20.08
CA ASP A 200 8.72 -14.09 -19.21
C ASP A 200 9.44 -12.90 -18.55
N LYS A 201 9.74 -11.83 -19.31
CA LYS A 201 10.31 -10.59 -18.75
C LYS A 201 9.41 -9.96 -17.70
N LYS A 202 8.10 -9.85 -17.98
CA LYS A 202 7.11 -9.29 -17.06
C LYS A 202 6.95 -10.15 -15.80
N ALA A 203 7.00 -11.48 -15.95
CA ALA A 203 6.96 -12.41 -14.83
C ALA A 203 8.19 -12.26 -13.92
N GLU A 204 9.38 -12.10 -14.52
CA GLU A 204 10.61 -11.87 -13.77
C GLU A 204 10.62 -10.52 -13.04
N GLU A 205 10.19 -9.45 -13.70
CA GLU A 205 10.06 -8.13 -13.07
C GLU A 205 9.08 -8.17 -11.89
N LEU A 206 7.94 -8.86 -12.05
CA LEU A 206 6.97 -9.03 -10.97
C LEU A 206 7.57 -9.83 -9.79
N ARG A 207 8.36 -10.87 -10.06
CA ARG A 207 9.03 -11.67 -9.04
C ARG A 207 10.04 -10.83 -8.24
N ILE A 208 10.85 -10.02 -8.93
CA ILE A 208 11.80 -9.09 -8.30
C ILE A 208 11.06 -8.06 -7.45
N ALA A 209 9.98 -7.47 -7.95
CA ALA A 209 9.17 -6.51 -7.21
C ALA A 209 8.55 -7.14 -5.96
N GLN A 210 8.00 -8.36 -6.06
CA GLN A 210 7.45 -9.10 -4.93
C GLN A 210 8.52 -9.44 -3.88
N GLU A 211 9.71 -9.86 -4.30
CA GLU A 211 10.81 -10.16 -3.38
C GLU A 211 11.27 -8.89 -2.65
N ALA A 212 11.34 -7.75 -3.34
CA ALA A 212 11.67 -6.46 -2.73
C ALA A 212 10.60 -6.00 -1.73
N GLU A 213 9.32 -6.15 -2.07
CA GLU A 213 8.21 -5.83 -1.18
C GLU A 213 8.23 -6.72 0.08
N GLN A 214 8.48 -8.02 -0.07
CA GLN A 214 8.60 -8.94 1.06
C GLN A 214 9.78 -8.59 1.98
N LYS A 215 10.95 -8.29 1.41
CA LYS A 215 12.12 -7.83 2.17
C LYS A 215 11.82 -6.54 2.94
N GLN A 216 11.16 -5.58 2.29
CA GLN A 216 10.78 -4.33 2.94
C GLN A 216 9.78 -4.54 4.08
N ALA A 217 8.76 -5.39 3.87
CA ALA A 217 7.78 -5.73 4.89
C ALA A 217 8.41 -6.45 6.09
N GLU A 218 9.40 -7.33 5.85
CA GLU A 218 10.14 -7.99 6.93
C GLU A 218 11.00 -7.02 7.73
N ILE A 219 11.71 -6.09 7.06
CA ILE A 219 12.46 -5.02 7.74
C ILE A 219 11.52 -4.16 8.60
N GLU A 220 10.35 -3.79 8.07
CA GLU A 220 9.35 -3.01 8.81
C GLU A 220 8.82 -3.79 10.02
N ARG A 221 8.55 -5.09 9.87
CA ARG A 221 8.09 -5.97 10.95
C ARG A 221 9.13 -6.06 12.07
N LEU A 222 10.39 -6.35 11.71
CA LEU A 222 11.51 -6.42 12.66
C LEU A 222 11.75 -5.08 13.33
N THR A 223 11.61 -3.96 12.61
CA THR A 223 11.75 -2.61 13.17
C THR A 223 10.67 -2.33 14.22
N LYS A 224 9.39 -2.65 13.93
CA LYS A 224 8.29 -2.50 14.91
C LYS A 224 8.47 -3.38 16.15
N GLU A 225 8.94 -4.60 15.95
CA GLU A 225 9.25 -5.52 17.04
C GLU A 225 10.36 -4.96 17.93
N ALA A 226 11.47 -4.52 17.34
CA ALA A 226 12.57 -3.89 18.06
C ALA A 226 12.13 -2.60 18.77
N GLU A 227 11.31 -1.75 18.15
CA GLU A 227 10.76 -0.55 18.78
C GLU A 227 9.99 -0.86 20.07
N ALA A 228 9.16 -1.91 20.06
CA ALA A 228 8.41 -2.34 21.23
C ALA A 228 9.33 -2.83 22.35
N VAL A 229 10.35 -3.62 22.02
CA VAL A 229 11.33 -4.13 22.99
C VAL A 229 12.20 -2.99 23.56
N VAL A 230 12.59 -2.01 22.73
CA VAL A 230 13.30 -0.80 23.18
C VAL A 230 12.44 0.02 24.11
N ALA A 231 11.16 0.21 23.78
CA ALA A 231 10.22 0.91 24.66
C ALA A 231 10.06 0.19 26.02
N GLN A 232 10.10 -1.14 26.03
CA GLN A 232 10.10 -1.93 27.26
C GLN A 232 11.38 -1.74 28.06
N ALA A 233 12.56 -1.68 27.42
CA ALA A 233 13.82 -1.40 28.11
C ALA A 233 13.87 0.01 28.69
N GLU A 234 13.29 1.00 28.00
CA GLU A 234 13.15 2.37 28.51
C GLU A 234 12.19 2.46 29.70
N ALA A 235 11.06 1.75 29.63
CA ALA A 235 10.07 1.72 30.72
C ALA A 235 10.56 0.94 31.93
N ASN A 236 11.30 -0.14 31.70
CA ASN A 236 11.83 -1.02 32.73
C ASN A 236 13.32 -1.23 32.50
N GLN A 237 14.11 -0.32 33.08
CA GLN A 237 15.55 -0.21 32.91
C GLN A 237 16.30 -1.33 33.64
N THR A 238 16.25 -2.55 33.09
CA THR A 238 17.00 -3.71 33.56
C THR A 238 18.00 -4.18 32.50
N ARG A 239 19.06 -4.85 32.95
CA ARG A 239 20.06 -5.45 32.06
C ARG A 239 19.46 -6.44 31.08
N GLU A 240 18.51 -7.25 31.54
CA GLU A 240 17.80 -8.22 30.71
C GLU A 240 17.07 -7.54 29.54
N ASN A 241 16.34 -6.45 29.81
CA ASN A 241 15.62 -5.72 28.76
C ASN A 241 16.56 -5.02 27.78
N VAL A 242 17.72 -4.52 28.24
CA VAL A 242 18.77 -3.96 27.35
C VAL A 242 19.33 -5.03 26.41
N VAL A 243 19.59 -6.23 26.92
CA VAL A 243 20.09 -7.36 26.10
C VAL A 243 19.02 -7.79 25.08
N ALA A 244 17.76 -7.89 25.50
CA ALA A 244 16.65 -8.19 24.61
C ALA A 244 16.51 -7.12 23.50
N ALA A 245 16.56 -5.84 23.86
CA ALA A 245 16.48 -4.74 22.91
C ALA A 245 17.66 -4.72 21.92
N SER A 246 18.88 -4.96 22.40
CA SER A 246 20.07 -5.05 21.55
C SER A 246 19.98 -6.22 20.57
N THR A 247 19.44 -7.36 21.01
CA THR A 247 19.22 -8.54 20.17
C THR A 247 18.19 -8.27 19.08
N ALA A 248 17.07 -7.63 19.43
CA ALA A 248 16.03 -7.26 18.47
C ALA A 248 16.54 -6.25 17.42
N ILE A 249 17.38 -5.29 17.82
CA ILE A 249 17.99 -4.34 16.88
C ILE A 249 18.98 -5.04 15.93
N ALA A 250 19.78 -6.00 16.45
CA ALA A 250 20.72 -6.76 15.64
C ALA A 250 20.03 -7.67 14.59
N ALA A 251 18.76 -8.01 14.79
CA ALA A 251 17.97 -8.76 13.82
C ALA A 251 17.53 -7.92 12.61
N ILE A 252 17.53 -6.58 12.70
CA ILE A 252 17.15 -5.69 11.60
C ILE A 252 18.28 -5.65 10.55
N PRO A 253 18.03 -6.04 9.29
CA PRO A 253 18.99 -5.82 8.21
C PRO A 253 19.36 -4.34 8.09
N GLU A 254 20.65 -4.03 7.91
CA GLU A 254 21.22 -2.66 7.90
C GLU A 254 21.19 -1.92 9.26
N GLY A 255 20.61 -2.54 10.30
CA GLY A 255 20.54 -2.01 11.65
C GLY A 255 19.60 -0.81 11.82
N ASN A 256 19.60 -0.20 13.01
CA ASN A 256 18.80 0.99 13.28
C ASN A 256 19.52 1.90 14.29
N GLN A 257 20.18 2.94 13.78
CA GLN A 257 21.00 3.85 14.61
C GLN A 257 20.18 4.59 15.68
N GLY A 258 18.93 4.94 15.39
CA GLY A 258 18.04 5.62 16.33
C GLY A 258 17.73 4.72 17.54
N LEU A 259 17.37 3.46 17.28
CA LEU A 259 17.11 2.48 18.34
C LEU A 259 18.39 2.12 19.11
N SER A 260 19.52 1.93 18.42
CA SER A 260 20.81 1.67 19.06
C SER A 260 21.21 2.78 20.04
N THR A 261 21.00 4.04 19.65
CA THR A 261 21.29 5.19 20.51
C THR A 261 20.42 5.19 21.76
N ARG A 262 19.12 4.90 21.61
CA ARG A 262 18.18 4.82 22.73
C ARG A 262 18.57 3.73 23.73
N VAL A 263 18.90 2.53 23.24
CA VAL A 263 19.33 1.40 24.09
C VAL A 263 20.62 1.73 24.83
N SER A 264 21.60 2.35 24.16
CA SER A 264 22.85 2.76 24.80
C SER A 264 22.63 3.80 25.90
N ALA A 265 21.69 4.72 25.73
CA ALA A 265 21.32 5.68 26.76
C ALA A 265 20.68 5.00 27.99
N VAL A 266 19.80 4.02 27.77
CA VAL A 266 19.22 3.20 28.84
C VAL A 266 20.31 2.43 29.59
N ASP A 267 21.21 1.77 28.87
CA ASP A 267 22.31 1.01 29.48
C ASP A 267 23.23 1.90 30.33
N THR A 268 23.57 3.08 29.82
CA THR A 268 24.34 4.08 30.56
C THR A 268 23.62 4.53 31.83
N ALA A 269 22.30 4.75 31.76
CA ALA A 269 21.50 5.12 32.93
C ALA A 269 21.45 4.02 33.99
N ILE A 270 21.38 2.75 33.57
CA ILE A 270 21.44 1.60 34.48
C ILE A 270 22.79 1.54 35.17
N HIS A 271 23.89 1.62 34.42
CA HIS A 271 25.24 1.66 34.96
C HIS A 271 25.41 2.78 36.00
N ALA A 272 25.01 4.01 35.66
CA ALA A 272 25.12 5.15 36.55
C ALA A 272 24.31 4.96 37.84
N ARG A 273 23.11 4.36 37.76
CA ARG A 273 22.28 4.08 38.93
C ARG A 273 22.86 2.97 39.82
N GLU A 274 23.40 1.92 39.21
CA GLU A 274 24.08 0.83 39.93
C GLU A 274 25.31 1.37 40.68
N GLU A 275 26.13 2.20 40.03
CA GLU A 275 27.29 2.84 40.66
C GLU A 275 26.89 3.77 41.82
N GLN A 276 25.86 4.59 41.63
CA GLN A 276 25.34 5.46 42.70
C GLN A 276 24.78 4.65 43.87
N ALA A 277 24.05 3.57 43.61
CA ALA A 277 23.53 2.68 44.65
C ALA A 277 24.66 2.00 45.42
N ALA A 278 25.71 1.55 44.73
CA ALA A 278 26.90 0.96 45.36
C ALA A 278 27.64 1.98 46.26
N GLN A 279 27.81 3.22 45.79
CA GLN A 279 28.41 4.29 46.59
C GLN A 279 27.58 4.63 47.83
N GLN A 280 26.25 4.71 47.69
CA GLN A 280 25.35 4.95 48.82
C GLN A 280 25.37 3.81 49.83
N ALA A 281 25.40 2.55 49.36
CA ALA A 281 25.51 1.39 50.23
C ALA A 281 26.85 1.35 50.98
N ALA A 282 27.97 1.69 50.32
CA ALA A 282 29.27 1.80 50.96
C ALA A 282 29.28 2.90 52.05
N ALA A 283 28.77 4.09 51.74
CA ALA A 283 28.68 5.18 52.71
C ALA A 283 27.77 4.84 53.90
N ALA A 284 26.64 4.15 53.66
CA ALA A 284 25.75 3.69 54.72
C ALA A 284 26.44 2.64 55.62
N ALA A 285 27.19 1.72 55.04
CA ALA A 285 27.96 0.72 55.80
C ALA A 285 29.07 1.36 56.65
N GLU A 286 29.79 2.34 56.11
CA GLU A 286 30.79 3.12 56.87
C GLU A 286 30.15 3.89 58.03
N ALA A 287 28.99 4.51 57.80
CA ALA A 287 28.26 5.21 58.86
C ALA A 287 27.76 4.25 59.96
N GLU A 288 27.30 3.05 59.60
CA GLU A 288 26.88 2.03 60.56
C GLU A 288 28.06 1.50 61.39
N GLN A 289 29.22 1.25 60.76
CA GLN A 289 30.45 0.88 61.46
C GLN A 289 30.91 1.99 62.42
N ALA A 290 30.89 3.25 61.98
CA ALA A 290 31.23 4.39 62.84
C ALA A 290 30.26 4.53 64.03
N ALA A 291 28.97 4.28 63.84
CA ALA A 291 27.98 4.29 64.91
C ALA A 291 28.19 3.15 65.92
N GLN A 292 28.49 1.93 65.45
CA GLN A 292 28.82 0.79 66.32
C GLN A 292 30.10 1.05 67.13
N GLN A 293 31.11 1.66 66.51
CA GLN A 293 32.36 2.00 67.18
C GLN A 293 32.15 3.07 68.27
N ALA A 294 31.39 4.12 67.97
CA ALA A 294 31.00 5.13 68.96
C ALA A 294 30.17 4.53 70.11
N GLN A 295 29.33 3.53 69.85
CA GLN A 295 28.55 2.85 70.89
C GLN A 295 29.43 1.95 71.78
N ASN A 296 30.43 1.28 71.20
CA ASN A 296 31.42 0.51 71.97
C ASN A 296 32.24 1.41 72.91
N ASP A 297 32.69 2.57 72.43
CA ASP A 297 33.43 3.55 73.24
C ASP A 297 32.62 4.05 74.45
N VAL A 298 31.30 4.23 74.29
CA VAL A 298 30.39 4.61 75.38
C VAL A 298 30.14 3.46 76.37
N THR A 299 30.22 2.20 75.94
CA THR A 299 30.05 1.04 76.86
C THR A 299 31.31 0.72 77.68
N GLN A 300 32.49 1.16 77.25
CA GLN A 300 33.75 0.99 77.99
C GLN A 300 34.03 2.18 78.92
N MET A 301 33.12 2.45 79.83
CA MET A 301 33.29 3.47 80.87
C MET A 301 34.27 2.98 81.95
N VAL A 302 35.21 3.84 82.33
CA VAL A 302 36.19 3.60 83.40
C VAL A 302 36.09 4.67 84.47
N LEU A 303 36.49 4.32 85.69
CA LEU A 303 36.57 5.26 86.80
C LEU A 303 37.95 5.88 86.85
N VAL A 304 38.02 7.20 86.86
CA VAL A 304 39.26 7.98 86.98
C VAL A 304 39.24 8.85 88.22
N THR A 305 40.41 9.23 88.72
CA THR A 305 40.55 10.11 89.89
C THR A 305 41.09 11.47 89.43
N PRO A 306 40.72 12.60 90.09
CA PRO A 306 41.11 13.94 89.63
C PRO A 306 42.62 14.20 89.53
N THR A 307 43.44 13.49 90.32
CA THR A 307 44.90 13.68 90.40
C THR A 307 45.71 12.42 90.12
N GLY A 308 45.08 11.28 89.86
CA GLY A 308 45.78 10.00 89.70
C GLY A 308 46.17 9.72 88.25
N SER A 309 47.23 8.92 88.07
CA SER A 309 47.73 8.49 86.75
C SER A 309 47.10 7.18 86.25
N LYS A 310 46.05 6.69 86.93
CA LYS A 310 45.46 5.37 86.71
C LYS A 310 43.95 5.44 86.47
N TYR A 311 43.44 4.54 85.62
CA TYR A 311 42.01 4.27 85.47
C TYR A 311 41.63 2.89 86.05
N HIS A 312 40.37 2.71 86.41
CA HIS A 312 39.88 1.59 87.21
C HIS A 312 38.56 1.02 86.66
N ASN A 313 38.32 -0.31 86.79
CA ASN A 313 37.04 -0.94 86.40
C ASN A 313 35.98 -0.90 87.52
N ARG A 314 36.40 -0.60 88.75
CA ARG A 314 35.58 -0.43 89.94
C ARG A 314 36.30 0.47 90.93
N LYS A 315 35.57 1.04 91.90
CA LYS A 315 36.19 1.84 92.97
C LYS A 315 37.26 1.02 93.70
N CYS A 316 38.49 1.54 93.79
CA CYS A 316 39.67 0.81 94.29
C CYS A 316 40.48 1.63 95.30
N GLY A 317 40.14 1.51 96.58
CA GLY A 317 40.71 2.34 97.66
C GLY A 317 39.81 3.53 98.00
N ASN A 318 40.33 4.49 98.78
CA ASN A 318 39.53 5.54 99.45
C ASN A 318 39.46 6.89 98.69
N GLY A 319 39.68 6.89 97.37
CA GLY A 319 39.65 8.11 96.54
C GLY A 319 38.25 8.53 96.07
N THR A 320 38.14 9.76 95.55
CA THR A 320 36.96 10.22 94.78
C THR A 320 37.12 9.85 93.31
N TYR A 321 36.05 9.37 92.68
CA TYR A 321 36.06 8.88 91.30
C TYR A 321 35.00 9.58 90.46
N THR A 322 35.33 9.85 89.21
CA THR A 322 34.40 10.27 88.15
C THR A 322 34.44 9.25 87.02
N GLU A 323 33.30 9.05 86.37
CA GLU A 323 33.23 8.20 85.17
C GLU A 323 33.79 8.95 83.96
N ASP A 324 34.48 8.22 83.10
CA ASP A 324 35.04 8.71 81.84
C ASP A 324 35.12 7.56 80.84
N THR A 325 35.26 7.84 79.54
CA THR A 325 35.46 6.77 78.54
C THR A 325 36.88 6.22 78.63
N LEU A 326 37.06 4.92 78.37
CA LEU A 326 38.39 4.30 78.34
C LEU A 326 39.33 5.01 77.36
N ASP A 327 38.82 5.42 76.19
CA ASP A 327 39.58 6.16 75.18
C ASP A 327 40.02 7.55 75.67
N ALA A 328 39.13 8.32 76.32
CA ALA A 328 39.48 9.61 76.91
C ALA A 328 40.46 9.47 78.10
N ALA A 329 40.35 8.41 78.90
CA ALA A 329 41.32 8.09 79.95
C ALA A 329 42.70 7.77 79.37
N THR A 330 42.76 6.92 78.35
CA THR A 330 44.02 6.52 77.68
C THR A 330 44.66 7.71 76.95
N SER A 331 43.85 8.55 76.28
CA SER A 331 44.30 9.76 75.59
C SER A 331 44.88 10.83 76.54
N ARG A 332 44.46 10.86 77.82
CA ARG A 332 45.10 11.68 78.87
C ARG A 332 46.40 11.06 79.42
N GLY A 333 46.82 9.90 78.91
CA GLY A 333 48.00 9.18 79.36
C GLY A 333 47.78 8.38 80.66
N LEU A 334 46.54 8.13 81.05
CA LEU A 334 46.24 7.26 82.21
C LEU A 334 46.49 5.80 81.83
N THR A 335 46.99 5.03 82.78
CA THR A 335 47.30 3.61 82.58
C THR A 335 46.42 2.71 83.46
N PRO A 336 46.23 1.42 83.15
CA PRO A 336 45.37 0.56 83.95
C PRO A 336 45.91 0.38 85.37
N CYS A 337 45.01 0.38 86.36
CA CYS A 337 45.36 0.05 87.74
C CYS A 337 45.59 -1.46 87.89
N SER A 338 46.79 -1.86 88.28
CA SER A 338 47.19 -3.28 88.44
C SER A 338 46.38 -4.09 89.47
N LYS A 339 45.46 -3.47 90.22
CA LYS A 339 44.64 -4.13 91.24
C LYS A 339 43.19 -4.39 90.81
N CYS A 340 42.69 -3.62 89.86
CA CYS A 340 41.25 -3.58 89.55
C CYS A 340 41.01 -3.25 88.07
N PHE A 341 41.95 -3.61 87.21
CA PHE A 341 41.80 -3.66 85.77
C PHE A 341 42.58 -4.90 85.32
#